data_AF-K6YPU8-F1
#
_entry.id   AF-K6YPU8-F1
#
_cell.length_a   1.000
_cell.length_b   1.000
_cell.length_c   1.000
_cell.angle_alpha   90.00
_cell.angle_beta   90.00
_cell.angle_gamma   90.00
#
_symmetry.space_group_name_H-M   'P 1'
#
loop_
_entity.id
_entity.type
_entity.pdbx_description
1 polymer ?
#
loop_
_entity_poly.entity_id
_entity_poly.type
_entity_poly.pdbx_seq_one_letter_code
_entity_poly.pdbx_strand_id
1 'polypeptide(L)'
;MQFFKSVAVLIILFLHSNYAFSIPQKEPLNSFVIIIQPIVVQGDDGNNPASMALPKNLIDETFSKAHVDLHFLEPIFYSNTKARDGVIDLDKIVKMATEDGFIRGQGEILNMFFVNELQGKKGPVAHGMLNESYTFIALGTKKTTDSTADILQRKHLQALVITHEVAQNLGLKHAVNGENVSNDIANIQTQQNDSERSPATYSLNDYQIRELKSPLVRPRIDILAVSDARKAILDETFEPYFSKLQKREIETFIQEKLTTSDINDLRRYARKRFQDAVLPFSETERNALTYIVKEVNVLLLQNNIHLMANHPWRFIKVDSWLCGGFAHTRGSFIIFSQKHLDSLTKIWQKDINEKDSLELLREFGGLLVHEQMHALQRSFPSKFVQLNTQHWDFQKAIIESDEYITLNQVSNPDAPSAEWLVPKPQQPSEFYWVRTLLKEGVDLPKMGKDFTDQIFTVILKEEKYQLKRDYDNQLIINSIDDLTFYRDSYPVTRGIDHPNEISAYMFSKVFRDMVSKTKDKPELKNEIEFNKWIELEMSKPLNIGLD
;
A
#
# COMPACT_ATOMS: atom_id res chain seq x y z
N MET A 1 -38.62 52.48 58.60
CA MET A 1 -38.50 51.91 59.95
C MET A 1 -39.00 50.47 59.87
N GLN A 2 -38.16 49.49 60.24
CA GLN A 2 -38.45 48.05 60.49
C GLN A 2 -38.94 47.19 59.29
N PHE A 3 -38.09 46.32 58.74
CA PHE A 3 -37.83 44.91 59.12
C PHE A 3 -38.94 43.94 58.68
N PHE A 4 -38.66 43.09 57.69
CA PHE A 4 -38.64 41.63 57.89
C PHE A 4 -37.78 40.94 56.81
N LYS A 5 -36.92 40.05 57.30
CA LYS A 5 -35.98 39.22 56.55
C LYS A 5 -36.75 38.09 55.84
N SER A 6 -36.37 37.76 54.61
CA SER A 6 -36.57 36.43 54.05
C SER A 6 -35.27 35.97 53.42
N VAL A 7 -34.72 34.93 54.04
CA VAL A 7 -33.50 34.24 53.66
C VAL A 7 -33.88 33.24 52.57
N ALA A 8 -33.40 33.45 51.35
CA ALA A 8 -33.36 32.43 50.31
C ALA A 8 -31.91 31.97 50.16
N VAL A 9 -31.59 30.86 50.82
CA VAL A 9 -30.34 30.12 50.61
C VAL A 9 -30.50 29.33 49.32
N LEU A 10 -29.85 29.80 48.25
CA LEU A 10 -29.70 29.06 47.01
C LEU A 10 -28.45 28.18 47.14
N ILE A 11 -28.64 26.90 47.48
CA ILE A 11 -27.58 25.88 47.39
C ILE A 11 -27.40 25.57 45.90
N ILE A 12 -26.38 26.17 45.27
CA ILE A 12 -25.88 25.71 43.97
C ILE A 12 -24.98 24.52 44.25
N LEU A 13 -25.55 23.32 44.15
CA LEU A 13 -24.80 22.07 44.04
C LEU A 13 -24.08 22.06 42.69
N PHE A 14 -22.79 22.43 42.70
CA PHE A 14 -21.87 22.08 41.62
C PHE A 14 -21.64 20.56 41.66
N LEU A 15 -22.55 19.81 41.03
CA LEU A 15 -22.26 18.46 40.58
C LEU A 15 -21.12 18.56 39.56
N HIS A 16 -19.90 18.35 40.04
CA HIS A 16 -18.77 17.94 39.21
C HIS A 16 -19.14 16.58 38.63
N SER A 17 -19.89 16.60 37.54
CA SER A 17 -19.96 15.46 36.65
C SER A 17 -18.57 15.31 36.06
N ASN A 18 -17.80 14.40 36.67
CA ASN A 18 -16.70 13.73 35.99
C ASN A 18 -17.32 12.97 34.81
N TYR A 19 -17.63 13.69 33.73
CA TYR A 19 -17.65 13.10 32.40
C TYR A 19 -16.18 12.77 32.10
N ALA A 20 -15.74 11.63 32.64
CA ALA A 20 -14.76 10.84 31.93
C ALA A 20 -15.36 10.65 30.55
N PHE A 21 -14.89 11.42 29.58
CA PHE A 21 -15.03 11.09 28.17
C PHE A 21 -14.40 9.71 28.03
N SER A 22 -15.19 8.67 28.21
CA SER A 22 -14.89 7.36 27.66
C SER A 22 -14.84 7.59 26.16
N ILE A 23 -13.62 7.78 25.64
CA ILE A 23 -13.35 7.68 24.21
C ILE A 23 -14.03 6.38 23.79
N PRO A 24 -14.99 6.40 22.85
CA PRO A 24 -15.60 5.16 22.40
C PRO A 24 -14.46 4.25 21.97
N GLN A 25 -14.33 3.09 22.63
CA GLN A 25 -13.41 2.05 22.21
C GLN A 25 -13.80 1.74 20.76
N LYS A 26 -13.06 2.31 19.80
CA LYS A 26 -13.19 1.91 18.40
C LYS A 26 -12.98 0.40 18.40
N GLU A 27 -13.90 -0.34 17.77
CA GLU A 27 -13.81 -1.79 17.74
C GLU A 27 -12.41 -2.21 17.24
N PRO A 28 -11.83 -3.25 17.85
CA PRO A 28 -10.53 -3.74 17.43
C PRO A 28 -10.57 -4.13 15.95
N LEU A 29 -9.50 -3.82 15.22
CA LEU A 29 -9.37 -4.23 13.82
C LEU A 29 -9.51 -5.76 13.70
N ASN A 30 -10.18 -6.20 12.64
CA ASN A 30 -10.32 -7.63 12.38
C ASN A 30 -8.95 -8.29 12.19
N SER A 31 -8.85 -9.54 12.66
CA SER A 31 -7.57 -10.26 12.74
C SER A 31 -7.09 -10.78 11.38
N PHE A 32 -8.00 -10.92 10.42
CA PHE A 32 -7.70 -11.43 9.09
C PHE A 32 -8.11 -10.43 8.01
N VAL A 33 -7.48 -10.56 6.85
CA VAL A 33 -7.67 -9.68 5.71
C VAL A 33 -7.52 -10.46 4.41
N ILE A 34 -8.33 -10.09 3.43
CA ILE A 34 -8.16 -10.47 2.03
C ILE A 34 -7.78 -9.20 1.27
N ILE A 35 -6.64 -9.23 0.58
CA ILE A 35 -6.21 -8.13 -0.26
C ILE A 35 -6.75 -8.36 -1.67
N ILE A 36 -7.41 -7.35 -2.23
CA ILE A 36 -8.04 -7.43 -3.55
C ILE A 36 -7.46 -6.34 -4.44
N GLN A 37 -6.96 -6.72 -5.62
CA GLN A 37 -6.58 -5.81 -6.70
C GLN A 37 -7.72 -5.75 -7.73
N PRO A 38 -8.49 -4.65 -7.80
CA PRO A 38 -9.41 -4.43 -8.91
C PRO A 38 -8.63 -4.18 -10.20
N ILE A 39 -8.99 -4.88 -11.27
CA ILE A 39 -8.44 -4.70 -12.62
C ILE A 39 -9.60 -4.37 -13.56
N VAL A 40 -9.71 -3.12 -13.98
CA VAL A 40 -10.77 -2.66 -14.87
C VAL A 40 -10.30 -2.77 -16.32
N VAL A 41 -10.88 -3.70 -17.08
CA VAL A 41 -10.49 -3.88 -18.47
C VAL A 41 -11.15 -2.80 -19.33
N GLN A 42 -10.39 -2.19 -20.23
CA GLN A 42 -10.83 -1.10 -21.10
C GLN A 42 -10.45 -1.36 -22.57
N GLY A 43 -10.87 -0.47 -23.47
CA GLY A 43 -10.49 -0.54 -24.88
C GLY A 43 -8.98 -0.40 -25.07
N ASP A 44 -8.47 -0.91 -26.20
CA ASP A 44 -7.04 -0.83 -26.54
C ASP A 44 -6.55 0.62 -26.66
N ASP A 45 -7.47 1.56 -26.92
CA ASP A 45 -7.23 3.01 -26.95
C ASP A 45 -7.17 3.67 -25.57
N GLY A 46 -7.37 2.89 -24.50
CA GLY A 46 -7.44 3.38 -23.12
C GLY A 46 -8.78 4.00 -22.73
N ASN A 47 -9.81 3.91 -23.59
CA ASN A 47 -11.13 4.47 -23.33
C ASN A 47 -12.17 3.36 -23.07
N ASN A 48 -13.36 3.76 -22.65
CA ASN A 48 -14.52 2.89 -22.46
C ASN A 48 -14.22 1.71 -21.51
N PRO A 49 -13.89 1.99 -20.24
CA PRO A 49 -13.66 0.96 -19.24
C PRO A 49 -14.93 0.15 -18.98
N ALA A 50 -14.75 -1.12 -18.60
CA ALA A 50 -15.83 -1.94 -18.10
C ALA A 50 -16.46 -1.33 -16.85
N SER A 51 -17.74 -1.63 -16.62
CA SER A 51 -18.43 -1.17 -15.41
C SER A 51 -17.84 -1.82 -14.17
N MET A 52 -17.49 -1.00 -13.18
CA MET A 52 -16.98 -1.42 -11.89
C MET A 52 -17.78 -0.74 -10.78
N ALA A 53 -18.18 -1.52 -9.77
CA ALA A 53 -18.76 -1.03 -8.54
C ALA A 53 -18.28 -1.90 -7.37
N LEU A 54 -17.88 -1.28 -6.27
CA LEU A 54 -17.48 -1.97 -5.05
C LEU A 54 -18.28 -1.41 -3.87
N PRO A 55 -19.51 -1.88 -3.64
CA PRO A 55 -20.32 -1.48 -2.49
C PRO A 55 -19.70 -2.02 -1.18
N LYS A 56 -18.59 -1.41 -0.74
CA LYS A 56 -17.67 -1.93 0.28
C LYS A 56 -18.35 -2.32 1.58
N ASN A 57 -19.22 -1.47 2.12
CA ASN A 57 -19.91 -1.75 3.39
C ASN A 57 -20.72 -3.06 3.33
N LEU A 58 -21.45 -3.26 2.23
CA LEU A 58 -22.24 -4.48 2.00
C LEU A 58 -21.37 -5.73 1.81
N ILE A 59 -20.22 -5.54 1.17
CA ILE A 59 -19.23 -6.61 0.96
C ILE A 59 -18.59 -7.01 2.30
N ASP A 60 -18.14 -6.04 3.10
CA ASP A 60 -17.51 -6.30 4.41
C ASP A 60 -18.47 -6.98 5.40
N GLU A 61 -19.74 -6.57 5.43
CA GLU A 61 -20.78 -7.18 6.27
C GLU A 61 -20.86 -8.70 6.10
N THR A 62 -20.63 -9.19 4.88
CA THR A 62 -20.67 -10.62 4.54
C THR A 62 -19.61 -11.42 5.30
N PHE A 63 -18.39 -10.88 5.41
CA PHE A 63 -17.22 -11.57 5.96
C PHE A 63 -16.95 -11.21 7.43
N SER A 64 -17.68 -10.23 7.97
CA SER A 64 -17.56 -9.75 9.35
C SER A 64 -17.62 -10.85 10.41
N LYS A 65 -18.51 -11.86 10.26
CA LYS A 65 -18.63 -13.01 11.18
C LYS A 65 -17.38 -13.88 11.23
N ALA A 66 -16.58 -13.88 10.17
CA ALA A 66 -15.31 -14.60 10.11
C ALA A 66 -14.14 -13.75 10.66
N HIS A 67 -14.38 -12.51 11.10
CA HIS A 67 -13.34 -11.53 11.44
C HIS A 67 -12.34 -11.32 10.30
N VAL A 68 -12.85 -11.23 9.07
CA VAL A 68 -12.09 -10.98 7.84
C VAL A 68 -12.52 -9.66 7.23
N ASP A 69 -11.56 -8.77 7.00
CA ASP A 69 -11.76 -7.53 6.24
C ASP A 69 -11.38 -7.69 4.77
N LEU A 70 -12.09 -7.03 3.87
CA LEU A 70 -11.67 -6.90 2.48
C LEU A 70 -10.92 -5.58 2.29
N HIS A 71 -9.63 -5.68 1.97
CA HIS A 71 -8.76 -4.55 1.70
C HIS A 71 -8.57 -4.40 0.18
N PHE A 72 -9.31 -3.45 -0.39
CA PHE A 72 -9.20 -3.13 -1.81
C PHE A 72 -8.05 -2.16 -2.06
N LEU A 73 -7.17 -2.54 -2.98
CA LEU A 73 -6.15 -1.66 -3.55
C LEU A 73 -6.78 -0.69 -4.55
N GLU A 74 -6.04 0.33 -4.95
CA GLU A 74 -6.46 1.21 -6.03
C GLU A 74 -6.67 0.42 -7.34
N PRO A 75 -7.79 0.62 -8.05
CA PRO A 75 -8.04 -0.02 -9.33
C PRO A 75 -6.95 0.29 -10.38
N ILE A 76 -6.54 -0.73 -11.12
CA ILE A 76 -5.67 -0.56 -12.30
C ILE A 76 -6.45 -0.80 -13.58
N PHE A 77 -6.11 -0.09 -14.65
CA PHE A 77 -6.81 -0.15 -15.93
C PHE A 77 -6.01 -0.93 -16.96
N TYR A 78 -6.58 -2.04 -17.45
CA TYR A 78 -5.94 -2.94 -18.41
C TYR A 78 -6.54 -2.76 -19.81
N SER A 79 -5.77 -2.21 -20.76
CA SER A 79 -6.23 -1.98 -22.13
C SER A 79 -6.18 -3.28 -22.94
N ASN A 80 -7.34 -3.92 -23.13
CA ASN A 80 -7.49 -5.11 -23.94
C ASN A 80 -8.96 -5.28 -24.39
N THR A 81 -9.31 -4.79 -25.58
CA THR A 81 -10.70 -4.79 -26.09
C THR A 81 -11.28 -6.20 -26.14
N LYS A 82 -10.48 -7.18 -26.55
CA LYS A 82 -10.94 -8.58 -26.69
C LYS A 82 -11.25 -9.21 -25.34
N ALA A 83 -10.43 -8.94 -24.33
CA ALA A 83 -10.69 -9.36 -22.96
C ALA A 83 -11.92 -8.66 -22.40
N ARG A 84 -12.04 -7.34 -22.59
CA ARG A 84 -13.16 -6.53 -22.10
C ARG A 84 -14.49 -7.06 -22.61
N ASP A 85 -14.56 -7.38 -23.90
CA ASP A 85 -15.80 -7.74 -24.58
C ASP A 85 -16.03 -9.27 -24.64
N GLY A 86 -15.30 -10.05 -23.84
CA GLY A 86 -15.53 -11.49 -23.69
C GLY A 86 -15.25 -12.33 -24.95
N VAL A 87 -14.41 -11.82 -25.85
CA VAL A 87 -14.06 -12.45 -27.14
C VAL A 87 -12.99 -13.54 -26.99
N ILE A 88 -12.21 -13.48 -25.91
CA ILE A 88 -11.19 -14.48 -25.58
C ILE A 88 -11.53 -15.19 -24.28
N ASP A 89 -10.99 -16.40 -24.12
CA ASP A 89 -11.15 -17.20 -22.91
C ASP A 89 -10.44 -16.59 -21.69
N LEU A 90 -10.90 -16.96 -20.50
CA LEU A 90 -10.42 -16.39 -19.24
C LEU A 90 -8.94 -16.72 -18.98
N ASP A 91 -8.50 -17.93 -19.28
CA ASP A 91 -7.10 -18.37 -19.10
C ASP A 91 -6.15 -17.51 -19.95
N LYS A 92 -6.57 -17.17 -21.17
CA LYS A 92 -5.84 -16.27 -22.07
C LYS A 92 -5.81 -14.84 -21.55
N ILE A 93 -6.88 -14.35 -20.91
CA ILE A 93 -6.86 -13.05 -20.23
C ILE A 93 -5.82 -13.05 -19.11
N VAL A 94 -5.83 -14.08 -18.24
CA VAL A 94 -4.85 -14.19 -17.14
C VAL A 94 -3.43 -14.24 -17.69
N LYS A 95 -3.18 -15.06 -18.71
CA LYS A 95 -1.86 -15.17 -19.34
C LYS A 95 -1.37 -13.83 -19.89
N MET A 96 -2.19 -13.15 -20.69
CA MET A 96 -1.81 -11.86 -21.28
C MET A 96 -1.60 -10.80 -20.20
N ALA A 97 -2.52 -10.69 -19.23
CA ALA A 97 -2.37 -9.75 -18.12
C ALA A 97 -1.13 -10.02 -17.26
N THR A 98 -0.70 -11.29 -17.15
CA THR A 98 0.55 -11.65 -16.47
C THR A 98 1.77 -11.18 -17.25
N GLU A 99 1.81 -11.45 -18.56
CA GLU A 99 2.88 -11.03 -19.46
C GLU A 99 2.99 -9.49 -19.53
N ASP A 100 1.85 -8.80 -19.47
CA ASP A 100 1.75 -7.34 -19.49
C ASP A 100 1.99 -6.70 -18.11
N GLY A 101 2.16 -7.48 -17.04
CA GLY A 101 2.48 -6.98 -15.70
C GLY A 101 1.30 -6.37 -14.94
N PHE A 102 0.06 -6.82 -15.19
CA PHE A 102 -1.16 -6.37 -14.51
C PHE A 102 -1.58 -7.26 -13.33
N ILE A 103 -1.05 -8.49 -13.23
CA ILE A 103 -1.28 -9.33 -12.06
C ILE A 103 -0.46 -8.83 -10.87
N ARG A 104 -1.08 -8.77 -9.69
CA ARG A 104 -0.44 -8.41 -8.41
C ARG A 104 -0.31 -9.61 -7.49
N GLY A 105 0.80 -9.64 -6.74
CA GLY A 105 1.11 -10.69 -5.77
C GLY A 105 1.57 -12.00 -6.43
N GLN A 106 1.79 -13.00 -5.59
CA GLN A 106 2.30 -14.33 -5.94
C GLN A 106 1.31 -15.42 -5.51
N GLY A 107 0.01 -15.12 -5.62
CA GLY A 107 -1.10 -16.00 -5.26
C GLY A 107 -1.83 -15.63 -3.97
N GLU A 108 -1.41 -14.57 -3.29
CA GLU A 108 -1.98 -14.13 -2.01
C GLU A 108 -2.77 -12.81 -2.09
N ILE A 109 -2.89 -12.24 -3.30
CA ILE A 109 -3.77 -11.12 -3.63
C ILE A 109 -4.80 -11.62 -4.62
N LEU A 110 -6.08 -11.36 -4.35
CA LEU A 110 -7.16 -11.67 -5.29
C LEU A 110 -7.21 -10.60 -6.38
N ASN A 111 -6.89 -10.99 -7.61
CA ASN A 111 -6.96 -10.13 -8.80
C ASN A 111 -8.38 -10.22 -9.39
N MET A 112 -9.13 -9.12 -9.29
CA MET A 112 -10.55 -9.04 -9.63
C MET A 112 -10.74 -8.27 -10.93
N PHE A 113 -10.97 -9.00 -12.02
CA PHE A 113 -11.19 -8.43 -13.35
C PHE A 113 -12.63 -7.96 -13.53
N PHE A 114 -12.80 -6.70 -13.93
CA PHE A 114 -14.06 -6.15 -14.39
C PHE A 114 -14.08 -6.11 -15.93
N VAL A 115 -15.06 -6.78 -16.53
CA VAL A 115 -15.25 -6.88 -17.98
C VAL A 115 -16.70 -6.58 -18.37
N ASN A 116 -16.98 -6.40 -19.66
CA ASN A 116 -18.35 -6.19 -20.15
C ASN A 116 -19.11 -7.50 -20.32
N GLU A 117 -18.42 -8.56 -20.75
CA GLU A 117 -19.00 -9.86 -21.07
C GLU A 117 -18.10 -10.99 -20.62
N LEU A 118 -18.72 -12.08 -20.15
CA LEU A 118 -18.04 -13.33 -19.84
C LEU A 118 -18.57 -14.43 -20.74
N GLN A 119 -17.70 -14.99 -21.58
CA GLN A 119 -18.04 -16.10 -22.49
C GLN A 119 -19.31 -15.82 -23.32
N GLY A 120 -19.43 -14.59 -23.85
CA GLY A 120 -20.58 -14.12 -24.64
C GLY A 120 -21.85 -13.81 -23.84
N LYS A 121 -21.81 -13.81 -22.51
CA LYS A 121 -22.91 -13.39 -21.64
C LYS A 121 -22.67 -12.00 -21.08
N LYS A 122 -23.66 -11.11 -21.25
CA LYS A 122 -23.69 -9.79 -20.62
C LYS A 122 -24.10 -9.91 -19.15
N GLY A 123 -23.53 -9.03 -18.33
CA GLY A 123 -23.78 -9.00 -16.89
C GLY A 123 -25.23 -8.71 -16.47
N PRO A 124 -25.61 -9.02 -15.22
CA PRO A 124 -24.73 -9.46 -14.12
C PRO A 124 -24.37 -10.96 -14.21
N VAL A 125 -23.08 -11.25 -14.42
CA VAL A 125 -22.50 -12.60 -14.44
C VAL A 125 -21.08 -12.52 -13.93
N ALA A 126 -20.64 -13.52 -13.20
CA ALA A 126 -19.27 -13.58 -12.70
C ALA A 126 -18.76 -15.03 -12.69
N HIS A 127 -17.44 -15.18 -12.56
CA HIS A 127 -16.76 -16.46 -12.56
C HIS A 127 -15.53 -16.40 -11.65
N GLY A 128 -15.66 -16.96 -10.46
CA GLY A 128 -14.57 -17.30 -9.55
C GLY A 128 -13.98 -18.66 -9.91
N MET A 129 -12.66 -18.75 -9.94
CA MET A 129 -11.96 -20.02 -10.07
C MET A 129 -11.66 -20.57 -8.68
N LEU A 130 -12.13 -21.78 -8.38
CA LEU A 130 -12.01 -22.38 -7.04
C LEU A 130 -10.54 -22.49 -6.60
N ASN A 131 -10.20 -21.91 -5.45
CA ASN A 131 -8.84 -21.86 -4.88
C ASN A 131 -7.79 -21.11 -5.73
N GLU A 132 -8.22 -20.30 -6.69
CA GLU A 132 -7.33 -19.45 -7.48
C GLU A 132 -7.35 -18.00 -6.99
N SER A 133 -6.32 -17.24 -7.36
CA SER A 133 -6.17 -15.82 -7.01
C SER A 133 -6.80 -14.87 -8.05
N TYR A 134 -7.75 -15.34 -8.85
CA TYR A 134 -8.38 -14.56 -9.93
C TYR A 134 -9.90 -14.72 -9.93
N THR A 135 -10.61 -13.62 -10.16
CA THR A 135 -12.06 -13.63 -10.37
C THR A 135 -12.45 -12.68 -11.48
N PHE A 136 -13.50 -13.01 -12.21
CA PHE A 136 -13.99 -12.22 -13.33
C PHE A 136 -15.43 -11.79 -13.08
N ILE A 137 -15.72 -10.51 -13.27
CA ILE A 137 -17.00 -9.90 -12.97
C ILE A 137 -17.47 -9.06 -14.16
N ALA A 138 -18.64 -9.40 -14.70
CA ALA A 138 -19.39 -8.53 -15.60
C ALA A 138 -20.64 -8.05 -14.87
N LEU A 139 -20.66 -6.80 -14.42
CA LEU A 139 -21.80 -6.24 -13.67
C LEU A 139 -23.01 -5.90 -14.57
N GLY A 140 -22.78 -5.73 -15.87
CA GLY A 140 -23.80 -5.29 -16.81
C GLY A 140 -24.02 -3.77 -16.77
N THR A 141 -24.95 -3.27 -17.58
CA THR A 141 -25.31 -1.84 -17.65
C THR A 141 -26.68 -1.58 -17.02
N LYS A 142 -27.00 -0.29 -16.83
CA LYS A 142 -28.32 0.19 -16.41
C LYS A 142 -29.49 -0.33 -17.26
N LYS A 143 -29.21 -0.78 -18.51
CA LYS A 143 -30.16 -1.35 -19.47
C LYS A 143 -30.26 -2.88 -19.42
N THR A 144 -29.23 -3.58 -18.93
CA THR A 144 -29.23 -5.05 -18.82
C THR A 144 -29.63 -5.55 -17.43
N THR A 145 -29.57 -4.67 -16.43
CA THR A 145 -30.21 -4.85 -15.13
C THR A 145 -31.67 -4.38 -15.23
N ASP A 146 -32.60 -5.06 -14.54
CA ASP A 146 -34.03 -4.73 -14.53
C ASP A 146 -34.22 -3.21 -14.46
N SER A 147 -34.89 -2.64 -15.47
CA SER A 147 -35.09 -1.20 -15.60
C SER A 147 -35.98 -0.62 -14.50
N THR A 148 -36.64 -1.49 -13.72
CA THR A 148 -37.47 -1.17 -12.57
C THR A 148 -36.74 -1.30 -11.22
N ALA A 149 -35.54 -1.88 -11.18
CA ALA A 149 -34.77 -2.05 -9.95
C ALA A 149 -34.22 -0.71 -9.44
N ASP A 150 -34.53 -0.37 -8.19
CA ASP A 150 -34.01 0.82 -7.53
C ASP A 150 -32.49 0.70 -7.27
N ILE A 151 -31.82 1.84 -7.10
CA ILE A 151 -30.38 1.98 -6.84
C ILE A 151 -29.93 1.04 -5.72
N LEU A 152 -30.73 0.91 -4.66
CA LEU A 152 -30.42 0.04 -3.53
C LEU A 152 -30.41 -1.45 -3.91
N GLN A 153 -31.38 -1.92 -4.71
CA GLN A 153 -31.42 -3.31 -5.17
C GLN A 153 -30.22 -3.64 -6.06
N ARG A 154 -29.78 -2.69 -6.88
CA ARG A 154 -28.59 -2.85 -7.73
C ARG A 154 -27.31 -2.93 -6.91
N LYS A 155 -27.15 -2.09 -5.87
CA LYS A 155 -26.01 -2.18 -4.95
C LYS A 155 -25.96 -3.51 -4.22
N HIS A 156 -27.11 -4.03 -3.79
CA HIS A 156 -27.18 -5.36 -3.17
C HIS A 156 -26.81 -6.48 -4.15
N LEU A 157 -27.31 -6.44 -5.39
CA LEU A 157 -26.96 -7.42 -6.41
C LEU A 157 -25.47 -7.39 -6.74
N GLN A 158 -24.89 -6.21 -6.92
CA GLN A 158 -23.45 -6.04 -7.15
C GLN A 158 -22.64 -6.61 -5.97
N ALA A 159 -23.01 -6.27 -4.73
CA ALA A 159 -22.37 -6.78 -3.53
C ALA A 159 -22.44 -8.31 -3.49
N LEU A 160 -23.62 -8.89 -3.75
CA LEU A 160 -23.86 -10.32 -3.72
C LEU A 160 -23.02 -11.06 -4.77
N VAL A 161 -22.96 -10.56 -6.01
CA VAL A 161 -22.13 -11.17 -7.07
C VAL A 161 -20.66 -11.17 -6.66
N ILE A 162 -20.15 -10.02 -6.19
CA ILE A 162 -18.75 -9.89 -5.78
C ILE A 162 -18.44 -10.85 -4.63
N THR A 163 -19.25 -10.84 -3.58
CA THR A 163 -19.00 -11.64 -2.39
C THR A 163 -19.15 -13.14 -2.68
N HIS A 164 -20.09 -13.53 -3.54
CA HIS A 164 -20.27 -14.90 -4.00
C HIS A 164 -19.00 -15.44 -4.67
N GLU A 165 -18.43 -14.68 -5.61
CA GLU A 165 -17.23 -15.12 -6.30
C GLU A 165 -16.01 -15.11 -5.39
N VAL A 166 -15.85 -14.09 -4.53
CA VAL A 166 -14.80 -14.09 -3.51
C VAL A 166 -14.91 -15.35 -2.65
N ALA A 167 -16.11 -15.75 -2.21
CA ALA A 167 -16.31 -16.99 -1.47
C ALA A 167 -15.89 -18.24 -2.26
N GLN A 168 -16.10 -18.29 -3.59
CA GLN A 168 -15.60 -19.39 -4.43
C GLN A 168 -14.08 -19.41 -4.50
N ASN A 169 -13.41 -18.26 -4.69
CA ASN A 169 -11.95 -18.16 -4.66
C ASN A 169 -11.35 -18.60 -3.32
N LEU A 170 -12.10 -18.42 -2.22
CA LEU A 170 -11.75 -18.88 -0.89
C LEU A 170 -11.92 -20.40 -0.70
N GLY A 171 -12.38 -21.13 -1.73
CA GLY A 171 -12.60 -22.57 -1.68
C GLY A 171 -13.88 -22.97 -0.97
N LEU A 172 -14.75 -22.01 -0.63
CA LEU A 172 -16.01 -22.29 0.04
C LEU A 172 -16.96 -22.99 -0.93
N LYS A 173 -17.59 -24.07 -0.49
CA LYS A 173 -18.55 -24.85 -1.28
C LYS A 173 -19.97 -24.41 -0.96
N HIS A 174 -20.83 -24.39 -1.99
CA HIS A 174 -22.27 -24.20 -1.83
C HIS A 174 -22.79 -25.15 -0.75
N ALA A 175 -23.38 -24.61 0.32
CA ALA A 175 -23.67 -25.43 1.50
C ALA A 175 -24.71 -26.54 1.22
N VAL A 176 -25.52 -26.38 0.17
CA VAL A 176 -26.46 -27.41 -0.33
C VAL A 176 -25.79 -28.67 -0.89
N ASN A 177 -24.46 -28.68 -1.05
CA ASN A 177 -23.68 -29.81 -1.57
C ASN A 177 -22.83 -30.53 -0.48
N GLY A 178 -22.96 -30.15 0.79
CA GLY A 178 -22.25 -30.80 1.90
C GLY A 178 -23.14 -31.80 2.64
N GLU A 179 -22.68 -33.02 2.87
CA GLU A 179 -23.42 -34.05 3.64
C GLU A 179 -23.79 -33.59 5.07
N ASN A 180 -23.13 -32.55 5.59
CA ASN A 180 -23.23 -32.06 6.96
C ASN A 180 -23.91 -30.68 7.11
N VAL A 181 -24.48 -30.10 6.05
CA VAL A 181 -25.16 -28.80 6.14
C VAL A 181 -26.60 -28.93 5.64
N SER A 182 -27.57 -28.49 6.46
CA SER A 182 -28.97 -28.48 6.05
C SER A 182 -29.16 -27.59 4.82
N ASN A 183 -29.89 -28.09 3.82
CA ASN A 183 -30.26 -27.36 2.61
C ASN A 183 -31.08 -26.08 2.89
N ASP A 184 -31.62 -25.95 4.11
CA ASP A 184 -32.46 -24.82 4.53
C ASP A 184 -31.64 -23.63 5.06
N ILE A 185 -30.32 -23.73 5.20
CA ILE A 185 -29.47 -22.65 5.71
C ILE A 185 -29.07 -21.70 4.57
N ALA A 186 -29.72 -20.54 4.57
CA ALA A 186 -29.32 -19.38 3.78
C ALA A 186 -27.80 -19.11 3.91
N ASN A 187 -27.11 -19.09 2.78
CA ASN A 187 -25.70 -18.71 2.70
C ASN A 187 -25.44 -18.01 1.36
N ILE A 188 -24.32 -17.31 1.28
CA ILE A 188 -23.89 -16.53 0.12
C ILE A 188 -23.81 -17.31 -1.20
N GLN A 189 -23.78 -18.65 -1.11
CA GLN A 189 -23.71 -19.56 -2.24
C GLN A 189 -25.05 -20.24 -2.57
N THR A 190 -26.19 -19.83 -2.00
CA THR A 190 -27.51 -20.42 -2.33
C THR A 190 -28.10 -19.88 -3.65
N GLN A 191 -28.71 -20.75 -4.47
CA GLN A 191 -29.38 -20.41 -5.76
C GLN A 191 -30.88 -20.03 -5.60
N GLN A 192 -31.23 -19.03 -4.80
CA GLN A 192 -32.60 -18.48 -4.72
C GLN A 192 -32.68 -17.07 -5.32
N ASN A 193 -33.89 -16.53 -5.55
CA ASN A 193 -34.09 -15.24 -6.23
C ASN A 193 -33.38 -14.06 -5.54
N ASP A 194 -32.67 -13.26 -6.34
CA ASP A 194 -31.68 -12.27 -5.89
C ASP A 194 -32.25 -10.92 -5.40
N SER A 195 -33.53 -10.62 -5.68
CA SER A 195 -34.11 -9.29 -5.47
C SER A 195 -34.49 -8.95 -4.01
N GLU A 196 -34.45 -9.92 -3.10
CA GLU A 196 -34.81 -9.76 -1.67
C GLU A 196 -33.60 -9.98 -0.72
N ARG A 197 -32.38 -10.07 -1.26
CA ARG A 197 -31.19 -10.51 -0.50
C ARG A 197 -30.41 -9.35 0.11
N SER A 198 -30.32 -9.32 1.45
CA SER A 198 -29.36 -8.50 2.18
C SER A 198 -28.10 -9.33 2.51
N PRO A 199 -26.88 -8.85 2.19
CA PRO A 199 -25.60 -9.50 2.52
C PRO A 199 -25.43 -9.87 3.99
N ALA A 200 -26.01 -9.09 4.92
CA ALA A 200 -25.99 -9.41 6.35
C ALA A 200 -26.74 -10.73 6.66
N THR A 201 -27.88 -10.97 6.00
CA THR A 201 -28.71 -12.17 6.15
C THR A 201 -28.06 -13.43 5.54
N TYR A 202 -27.20 -13.26 4.53
CA TYR A 202 -26.54 -14.35 3.79
C TYR A 202 -25.02 -14.40 4.01
N SER A 203 -24.54 -13.85 5.13
CA SER A 203 -23.14 -13.92 5.58
C SER A 203 -22.65 -15.36 5.77
N LEU A 204 -21.33 -15.54 5.90
CA LEU A 204 -20.75 -16.88 6.10
C LEU A 204 -21.34 -17.57 7.34
N ASN A 205 -21.71 -18.84 7.19
CA ASN A 205 -22.14 -19.68 8.31
C ASN A 205 -20.95 -20.33 9.04
N ASP A 206 -21.17 -20.87 10.24
CA ASP A 206 -20.11 -21.45 11.07
C ASP A 206 -19.32 -22.57 10.36
N TYR A 207 -19.96 -23.33 9.47
CA TYR A 207 -19.27 -24.35 8.67
C TYR A 207 -18.30 -23.70 7.67
N GLN A 208 -18.76 -22.70 6.91
CA GLN A 208 -17.93 -21.97 5.95
C GLN A 208 -16.77 -21.24 6.65
N ILE A 209 -17.00 -20.68 7.83
CA ILE A 209 -15.96 -20.05 8.65
C ILE A 209 -14.88 -21.08 9.05
N ARG A 210 -15.27 -22.30 9.45
CA ARG A 210 -14.31 -23.37 9.80
C ARG A 210 -13.52 -23.91 8.61
N GLU A 211 -14.09 -23.88 7.41
CA GLU A 211 -13.44 -24.34 6.18
C GLU A 211 -12.59 -23.26 5.48
N LEU A 212 -12.56 -22.04 6.02
CA LEU A 212 -11.80 -20.93 5.46
C LEU A 212 -10.28 -21.14 5.62
N LYS A 213 -9.67 -21.87 4.69
CA LYS A 213 -8.25 -22.25 4.68
C LYS A 213 -7.49 -21.77 3.43
N SER A 214 -8.00 -20.75 2.77
CA SER A 214 -7.43 -20.21 1.54
C SER A 214 -6.14 -19.41 1.80
N PRO A 215 -5.11 -19.49 0.92
CA PRO A 215 -3.93 -18.64 1.00
C PRO A 215 -4.24 -17.14 0.84
N LEU A 216 -5.42 -16.78 0.35
CA LEU A 216 -5.90 -15.40 0.23
C LEU A 216 -6.31 -14.78 1.58
N VAL A 217 -6.59 -15.60 2.59
CA VAL A 217 -6.95 -15.12 3.93
C VAL A 217 -5.69 -15.04 4.76
N ARG A 218 -5.19 -13.82 4.94
CA ARG A 218 -3.94 -13.57 5.65
C ARG A 218 -4.23 -12.96 7.02
N PRO A 219 -3.37 -13.20 8.02
CA PRO A 219 -3.37 -12.38 9.23
C PRO A 219 -3.17 -10.90 8.87
N ARG A 220 -3.82 -10.00 9.60
CA ARG A 220 -3.58 -8.55 9.45
C ARG A 220 -2.15 -8.16 9.81
N ILE A 221 -1.53 -8.91 10.72
CA ILE A 221 -0.10 -8.83 11.07
C ILE A 221 0.53 -10.14 10.61
N ASP A 222 0.98 -10.16 9.36
CA ASP A 222 1.50 -11.33 8.67
C ASP A 222 3.03 -11.38 8.79
N ILE A 223 3.53 -12.21 9.71
CA ILE A 223 4.97 -12.41 9.90
C ILE A 223 5.39 -13.70 9.17
N LEU A 224 5.95 -13.53 7.98
CA LEU A 224 6.11 -14.62 7.02
C LEU A 224 7.05 -15.74 7.51
N ALA A 225 6.75 -16.96 7.09
CA ALA A 225 7.68 -18.07 7.16
C ALA A 225 8.78 -17.91 6.09
N VAL A 226 9.94 -18.52 6.31
CA VAL A 226 11.11 -18.41 5.41
C VAL A 226 10.77 -18.80 3.97
N SER A 227 9.95 -19.84 3.76
CA SER A 227 9.55 -20.30 2.42
C SER A 227 8.78 -19.23 1.65
N ASP A 228 7.85 -18.55 2.30
CA ASP A 228 6.99 -17.55 1.68
C ASP A 228 7.76 -16.24 1.52
N ALA A 229 8.54 -15.86 2.54
CA ALA A 229 9.39 -14.67 2.52
C ALA A 229 10.43 -14.72 1.38
N ARG A 230 10.99 -15.90 1.06
CA ARG A 230 11.90 -16.08 -0.09
C ARG A 230 11.25 -15.85 -1.45
N LYS A 231 9.93 -16.02 -1.57
CA LYS A 231 9.21 -15.68 -2.80
C LYS A 231 8.88 -14.19 -2.79
N ALA A 232 8.33 -13.71 -1.68
CA ALA A 232 7.86 -12.36 -1.48
C ALA A 232 8.95 -11.29 -1.63
N ILE A 233 10.18 -11.56 -1.17
CA ILE A 233 11.31 -10.62 -1.32
C ILE A 233 11.69 -10.34 -2.79
N LEU A 234 11.21 -11.17 -3.73
CA LEU A 234 11.43 -11.01 -5.17
C LEU A 234 10.23 -10.39 -5.89
N ASP A 235 9.22 -9.91 -5.18
CA ASP A 235 7.99 -9.40 -5.78
C ASP A 235 8.23 -8.12 -6.60
N GLU A 236 8.20 -8.25 -7.93
CA GLU A 236 8.23 -7.13 -8.88
C GLU A 236 6.85 -6.82 -9.47
N THR A 237 5.77 -7.38 -8.91
CA THR A 237 4.43 -7.22 -9.48
C THR A 237 3.86 -5.82 -9.28
N PHE A 238 4.29 -5.10 -8.24
CA PHE A 238 3.90 -3.70 -8.04
C PHE A 238 4.80 -2.73 -8.81
N GLU A 239 6.09 -3.04 -8.85
CA GLU A 239 7.10 -2.18 -9.46
C GLU A 239 8.36 -3.00 -9.84
N PRO A 240 9.02 -2.66 -10.96
CA PRO A 240 10.27 -3.29 -11.35
C PRO A 240 11.42 -2.88 -10.40
N TYR A 241 12.25 -3.84 -10.02
CA TYR A 241 13.44 -3.63 -9.19
C TYR A 241 14.62 -4.43 -9.73
N PHE A 242 14.64 -5.76 -9.53
CA PHE A 242 15.70 -6.64 -10.04
C PHE A 242 15.88 -6.58 -11.55
N SER A 243 14.79 -6.37 -12.29
CA SER A 243 14.77 -6.19 -13.75
C SER A 243 15.47 -4.92 -14.23
N LYS A 244 15.74 -3.95 -13.35
CA LYS A 244 16.42 -2.68 -13.68
C LYS A 244 17.84 -2.59 -13.15
N LEU A 245 18.20 -3.41 -12.17
CA LEU A 245 19.52 -3.36 -11.52
C LEU A 245 20.67 -3.47 -12.52
N GLN A 246 21.74 -2.72 -12.24
CA GLN A 246 22.98 -2.73 -13.01
C GLN A 246 24.09 -3.49 -12.28
N LYS A 247 25.14 -3.89 -13.00
CA LYS A 247 26.24 -4.67 -12.41
C LYS A 247 26.82 -4.02 -11.15
N ARG A 248 27.20 -2.74 -11.24
CA ARG A 248 27.86 -2.01 -10.15
C ARG A 248 26.99 -1.94 -8.89
N GLU A 249 25.70 -1.72 -9.11
CA GLU A 249 24.68 -1.71 -8.06
C GLU A 249 24.50 -3.09 -7.44
N ILE A 250 24.38 -4.15 -8.25
CA ILE A 250 24.27 -5.53 -7.77
C ILE A 250 25.46 -5.87 -6.87
N GLU A 251 26.68 -5.67 -7.36
CA GLU A 251 27.93 -5.93 -6.61
C GLU A 251 27.94 -5.16 -5.28
N THR A 252 27.42 -3.93 -5.27
CA THR A 252 27.28 -3.11 -4.06
C THR A 252 26.26 -3.69 -3.09
N PHE A 253 25.09 -4.15 -3.55
CA PHE A 253 24.05 -4.71 -2.68
C PHE A 253 24.48 -6.02 -2.01
N ILE A 254 25.22 -6.84 -2.73
CA ILE A 254 25.68 -8.14 -2.22
C ILE A 254 27.07 -8.09 -1.57
N GLN A 255 27.77 -6.95 -1.69
CA GLN A 255 29.15 -6.75 -1.22
C GLN A 255 30.13 -7.79 -1.78
N GLU A 256 30.00 -8.12 -3.06
CA GLU A 256 30.78 -9.15 -3.75
C GLU A 256 31.04 -8.74 -5.21
N LYS A 257 32.27 -8.95 -5.70
CA LYS A 257 32.64 -8.72 -7.10
C LYS A 257 32.26 -9.90 -7.97
N LEU A 258 31.64 -9.63 -9.12
CA LEU A 258 31.15 -10.66 -10.03
C LEU A 258 31.95 -10.66 -11.34
N THR A 259 32.37 -11.84 -11.77
CA THR A 259 33.21 -12.01 -12.96
C THR A 259 32.41 -11.92 -14.27
N THR A 260 31.15 -12.35 -14.26
CA THR A 260 30.28 -12.25 -15.44
C THR A 260 29.94 -10.78 -15.76
N SER A 261 29.78 -10.48 -17.04
CA SER A 261 29.25 -9.22 -17.55
C SER A 261 27.83 -9.37 -18.11
N ASP A 262 27.28 -10.58 -18.15
CA ASP A 262 25.91 -10.82 -18.61
C ASP A 262 24.91 -10.30 -17.57
N ILE A 263 24.10 -9.32 -17.96
CA ILE A 263 23.17 -8.64 -17.05
C ILE A 263 22.06 -9.56 -16.54
N ASN A 264 21.64 -10.56 -17.32
CA ASN A 264 20.60 -11.50 -16.90
C ASN A 264 21.15 -12.49 -15.87
N ASP A 265 22.38 -12.96 -16.04
CA ASP A 265 23.10 -13.75 -15.04
C ASP A 265 23.29 -12.98 -13.74
N LEU A 266 23.75 -11.73 -13.82
CA LEU A 266 23.92 -10.85 -12.67
C LEU A 266 22.60 -10.68 -11.90
N ARG A 267 21.50 -10.39 -12.61
CA ARG A 267 20.18 -10.21 -11.99
C ARG A 267 19.60 -11.51 -11.42
N ARG A 268 19.85 -12.67 -12.05
CA ARG A 268 19.50 -13.98 -11.47
C ARG A 268 20.30 -14.25 -10.19
N TYR A 269 21.59 -13.94 -10.21
CA TYR A 269 22.45 -14.09 -9.04
C TYR A 269 21.98 -13.19 -7.90
N ALA A 270 21.68 -11.92 -8.18
CA ALA A 270 21.11 -10.98 -7.20
C ALA A 270 19.84 -11.54 -6.55
N ARG A 271 18.86 -12.01 -7.35
CA ARG A 271 17.63 -12.62 -6.83
C ARG A 271 17.94 -13.78 -5.88
N LYS A 272 18.84 -14.70 -6.26
CA LYS A 272 19.24 -15.81 -5.39
C LYS A 272 19.86 -15.33 -4.08
N ARG A 273 20.77 -14.35 -4.12
CA ARG A 273 21.41 -13.81 -2.92
C ARG A 273 20.40 -13.14 -1.96
N PHE A 274 19.40 -12.44 -2.50
CA PHE A 274 18.30 -11.88 -1.68
C PHE A 274 17.48 -12.99 -1.01
N GLN A 275 17.19 -14.08 -1.70
CA GLN A 275 16.49 -15.24 -1.11
C GLN A 275 17.31 -15.93 -0.02
N ASP A 276 18.62 -16.07 -0.24
CA ASP A 276 19.54 -16.69 0.73
C ASP A 276 19.66 -15.84 2.01
N ALA A 277 19.47 -14.52 1.92
CA ALA A 277 19.51 -13.61 3.06
C ALA A 277 18.27 -13.70 3.97
N VAL A 278 17.18 -14.35 3.54
CA VAL A 278 15.95 -14.45 4.35
C VAL A 278 16.17 -15.33 5.58
N LEU A 279 15.80 -14.80 6.75
CA LEU A 279 15.95 -15.45 8.05
C LEU A 279 14.59 -15.73 8.71
N PRO A 280 14.49 -16.73 9.60
CA PRO A 280 13.30 -16.94 10.41
C PRO A 280 13.20 -15.90 11.54
N PHE A 281 11.98 -15.45 11.83
CA PHE A 281 11.68 -14.69 13.05
C PHE A 281 11.63 -15.62 14.28
N SER A 282 12.27 -15.22 15.38
CA SER A 282 12.14 -15.86 16.69
C SER A 282 10.78 -15.56 17.32
N GLU A 283 10.39 -16.32 18.35
CA GLU A 283 9.13 -16.09 19.07
C GLU A 283 9.11 -14.71 19.75
N THR A 284 10.22 -14.30 20.37
CA THR A 284 10.37 -12.97 20.98
C THR A 284 10.20 -11.86 19.94
N GLU A 285 10.81 -12.00 18.76
CA GLU A 285 10.67 -11.02 17.67
C GLU A 285 9.22 -10.94 17.17
N ARG A 286 8.54 -12.09 17.01
CA ARG A 286 7.13 -12.14 16.61
C ARG A 286 6.23 -11.44 17.61
N ASN A 287 6.45 -11.69 18.90
CA ASN A 287 5.68 -11.08 19.98
C ASN A 287 5.93 -9.57 20.07
N ALA A 288 7.19 -9.13 19.96
CA ALA A 288 7.57 -7.73 19.98
C ALA A 288 6.95 -6.96 18.81
N LEU A 289 7.05 -7.50 17.58
CA LEU A 289 6.45 -6.89 16.39
C LEU A 289 4.94 -6.82 16.48
N THR A 290 4.30 -7.90 16.92
CA THR A 290 2.84 -7.93 17.08
C THR A 290 2.38 -6.91 18.11
N TYR A 291 3.09 -6.77 19.22
CA TYR A 291 2.81 -5.77 20.24
C TYR A 291 2.89 -4.34 19.67
N ILE A 292 4.03 -3.98 19.09
CA ILE A 292 4.25 -2.59 18.65
C ILE A 292 3.32 -2.20 17.50
N VAL A 293 3.00 -3.12 16.58
CA VAL A 293 2.04 -2.86 15.49
C VAL A 293 0.63 -2.62 16.04
N LYS A 294 0.23 -3.33 17.09
CA LYS A 294 -1.07 -3.07 17.75
C LYS A 294 -1.11 -1.67 18.37
N GLU A 295 -0.05 -1.28 19.09
CA GLU A 295 0.05 0.06 19.68
C GLU A 295 0.05 1.17 18.61
N VAL A 296 0.79 0.98 17.51
CA VAL A 296 0.77 1.88 16.34
C VAL A 296 -0.65 2.02 15.80
N ASN A 297 -1.35 0.91 15.53
CA ASN A 297 -2.71 0.94 15.00
C ASN A 297 -3.70 1.64 15.94
N VAL A 298 -3.59 1.42 17.25
CA VAL A 298 -4.41 2.12 18.25
C VAL A 298 -4.20 3.64 18.13
N LEU A 299 -2.94 4.09 18.09
CA LEU A 299 -2.64 5.52 18.00
C LEU A 299 -3.12 6.13 16.67
N LEU A 300 -2.93 5.43 15.55
CA LEU A 300 -3.42 5.86 14.24
C LEU A 300 -4.95 6.00 14.23
N LEU A 301 -5.67 5.01 14.78
CA LEU A 301 -7.14 5.04 14.87
C LEU A 301 -7.64 6.17 15.79
N GLN A 302 -6.97 6.43 16.90
CA GLN A 302 -7.30 7.54 17.81
C GLN A 302 -7.13 8.90 17.13
N ASN A 303 -6.21 9.02 16.18
CA ASN A 303 -5.96 10.23 15.40
C ASN A 303 -6.67 10.24 14.04
N ASN A 304 -7.66 9.36 13.84
CA ASN A 304 -8.44 9.24 12.60
C ASN A 304 -7.58 8.99 11.35
N ILE A 305 -6.50 8.22 11.44
CA ILE A 305 -5.67 7.80 10.30
C ILE A 305 -6.07 6.39 9.90
N HIS A 306 -7.28 6.29 9.36
CA HIS A 306 -7.93 5.02 9.04
C HIS A 306 -7.25 4.29 7.88
N LEU A 307 -6.77 5.00 6.85
CA LEU A 307 -6.17 4.36 5.68
C LEU A 307 -4.95 3.51 6.06
N MET A 308 -4.02 4.08 6.82
CA MET A 308 -2.83 3.37 7.28
C MET A 308 -3.13 2.29 8.32
N ALA A 309 -3.97 2.59 9.31
CA ALA A 309 -4.32 1.61 10.35
C ALA A 309 -4.99 0.34 9.78
N ASN A 310 -5.80 0.49 8.73
CA ASN A 310 -6.47 -0.61 8.05
C ASN A 310 -5.61 -1.30 6.98
N HIS A 311 -4.43 -0.76 6.64
CA HIS A 311 -3.53 -1.40 5.71
C HIS A 311 -2.85 -2.60 6.39
N PRO A 312 -2.83 -3.80 5.78
CA PRO A 312 -2.16 -4.96 6.35
C PRO A 312 -0.67 -4.74 6.59
N TRP A 313 -0.17 -5.34 7.65
CA TRP A 313 1.25 -5.34 8.02
C TRP A 313 1.84 -6.69 7.63
N ARG A 314 2.83 -6.70 6.74
CA ARG A 314 3.43 -7.94 6.23
C ARG A 314 4.94 -7.85 6.35
N PHE A 315 5.55 -8.79 7.06
CA PHE A 315 6.96 -8.66 7.46
C PHE A 315 7.83 -9.78 6.93
N ILE A 316 9.00 -9.39 6.44
CA ILE A 316 10.11 -10.27 6.06
C ILE A 316 11.33 -9.92 6.89
N LYS A 317 12.06 -10.94 7.36
CA LYS A 317 13.32 -10.77 8.05
C LYS A 317 14.47 -11.17 7.15
N VAL A 318 15.51 -10.36 7.12
CA VAL A 318 16.74 -10.63 6.36
C VAL A 318 17.99 -10.49 7.24
N ASP A 319 19.08 -11.03 6.76
CA ASP A 319 20.41 -10.81 7.31
C ASP A 319 20.84 -9.34 7.17
N SER A 320 21.68 -8.86 8.08
CA SER A 320 22.08 -7.45 8.18
C SER A 320 23.08 -7.00 7.13
N TRP A 321 23.71 -7.92 6.38
CA TRP A 321 24.57 -7.53 5.27
C TRP A 321 23.78 -7.07 4.04
N LEU A 322 22.56 -7.59 3.85
CA LEU A 322 21.75 -7.29 2.66
C LEU A 322 21.36 -5.81 2.65
N CYS A 323 21.59 -5.14 1.53
CA CYS A 323 21.28 -3.72 1.35
C CYS A 323 21.87 -2.83 2.47
N GLY A 324 23.03 -3.18 3.03
CA GLY A 324 23.64 -2.42 4.14
C GLY A 324 22.85 -2.48 5.46
N GLY A 325 21.86 -3.38 5.54
CA GLY A 325 21.02 -3.58 6.71
C GLY A 325 19.90 -2.55 6.86
N PHE A 326 19.63 -1.71 5.85
CA PHE A 326 18.51 -0.76 5.86
C PHE A 326 17.14 -1.47 5.88
N ALA A 327 16.20 -0.87 6.59
CA ALA A 327 14.79 -1.20 6.40
C ALA A 327 14.35 -0.65 5.04
N HIS A 328 13.46 -1.37 4.40
CA HIS A 328 12.89 -1.02 3.10
C HIS A 328 11.65 -1.86 2.86
N THR A 329 10.98 -1.63 1.75
CA THR A 329 9.83 -2.41 1.33
C THR A 329 10.00 -3.06 -0.06
N ARG A 330 9.21 -4.10 -0.31
CA ARG A 330 9.08 -4.76 -1.61
C ARG A 330 7.64 -5.25 -1.77
N GLY A 331 6.96 -4.85 -2.84
CA GLY A 331 5.53 -5.11 -2.97
C GLY A 331 4.75 -4.54 -1.78
N SER A 332 4.01 -5.38 -1.08
CA SER A 332 3.29 -5.02 0.16
C SER A 332 4.01 -5.44 1.45
N PHE A 333 5.30 -5.80 1.36
CA PHE A 333 6.09 -6.31 2.48
C PHE A 333 7.07 -5.28 3.02
N ILE A 334 7.13 -5.16 4.35
CA ILE A 334 8.17 -4.45 5.08
C ILE A 334 9.30 -5.44 5.40
N ILE A 335 10.53 -5.05 5.06
CA ILE A 335 11.73 -5.87 5.21
C ILE A 335 12.59 -5.28 6.31
N PHE A 336 12.80 -6.05 7.36
CA PHE A 336 13.73 -5.70 8.44
C PHE A 336 14.95 -6.60 8.44
N SER A 337 16.12 -5.99 8.60
CA SER A 337 17.33 -6.72 8.94
C SER A 337 17.30 -7.21 10.40
N GLN A 338 18.08 -8.26 10.70
CA GLN A 338 18.27 -8.75 12.09
C GLN A 338 18.63 -7.59 13.05
N LYS A 339 19.49 -6.65 12.64
CA LYS A 339 19.89 -5.49 13.46
C LYS A 339 18.71 -4.64 13.93
N HIS A 340 17.67 -4.45 13.11
CA HIS A 340 16.47 -3.73 13.52
C HIS A 340 15.69 -4.50 14.59
N LEU A 341 15.57 -5.82 14.41
CA LEU A 341 14.88 -6.69 15.37
C LEU A 341 15.65 -6.83 16.69
N ASP A 342 16.99 -6.81 16.65
CA ASP A 342 17.83 -6.76 17.85
C ASP A 342 17.56 -5.48 18.64
N SER A 343 17.42 -4.35 17.94
CA SER A 343 17.12 -3.06 18.56
C SER A 343 15.71 -3.04 19.19
N LEU A 344 14.72 -3.60 18.49
CA LEU A 344 13.36 -3.79 18.99
C LEU A 344 13.33 -4.67 20.25
N THR A 345 13.92 -5.85 20.18
CA THR A 345 13.87 -6.86 21.26
C THR A 345 14.79 -6.54 22.43
N LYS A 346 15.73 -5.61 22.28
CA LYS A 346 16.52 -5.06 23.39
C LYS A 346 15.69 -4.21 24.35
N ILE A 347 14.70 -3.49 23.81
CA ILE A 347 13.80 -2.63 24.59
C ILE A 347 12.55 -3.42 25.00
N TRP A 348 12.02 -4.22 24.07
CA TRP A 348 10.79 -4.95 24.31
C TRP A 348 11.00 -6.16 25.24
N GLN A 349 10.14 -6.26 26.24
CA GLN A 349 10.00 -7.43 27.10
C GLN A 349 8.52 -7.67 27.41
N LYS A 350 8.21 -8.88 27.85
CA LYS A 350 6.86 -9.16 28.38
C LYS A 350 6.62 -8.25 29.58
N ASP A 351 5.45 -7.60 29.61
CA ASP A 351 5.07 -6.62 30.64
C ASP A 351 5.96 -5.36 30.65
N ILE A 352 6.30 -4.86 29.45
CA ILE A 352 7.02 -3.60 29.24
C ILE A 352 6.37 -2.44 30.03
N ASN A 353 7.20 -1.60 30.66
CA ASN A 353 6.70 -0.43 31.38
C ASN A 353 6.30 0.70 30.42
N GLU A 354 5.54 1.68 30.92
CA GLU A 354 5.01 2.78 30.12
C GLU A 354 6.11 3.61 29.43
N LYS A 355 7.23 3.86 30.13
CA LYS A 355 8.34 4.67 29.59
C LYS A 355 8.98 3.97 28.40
N ASP A 356 9.35 2.71 28.54
CA ASP A 356 9.99 1.93 27.48
C ASP A 356 9.01 1.67 26.33
N SER A 357 7.71 1.54 26.62
CA SER A 357 6.65 1.46 25.61
C SER A 357 6.57 2.74 24.77
N LEU A 358 6.60 3.91 25.40
CA LEU A 358 6.59 5.20 24.70
C LEU A 358 7.86 5.41 23.87
N GLU A 359 9.03 5.04 24.39
CA GLU A 359 10.29 5.08 23.64
C GLU A 359 10.22 4.17 22.42
N LEU A 360 9.74 2.94 22.60
CA LEU A 360 9.59 1.98 21.51
C LEU A 360 8.61 2.47 20.44
N LEU A 361 7.49 3.06 20.85
CA LEU A 361 6.50 3.65 19.95
C LEU A 361 7.09 4.83 19.18
N ARG A 362 7.82 5.73 19.84
CA ARG A 362 8.43 6.89 19.18
C ARG A 362 9.50 6.48 18.17
N GLU A 363 10.40 5.56 18.54
CA GLU A 363 11.53 5.18 17.69
C GLU A 363 11.12 4.12 16.66
N PHE A 364 10.73 2.94 17.12
CA PHE A 364 10.42 1.81 16.23
C PHE A 364 9.03 1.93 15.61
N GLY A 365 8.04 2.47 16.33
CA GLY A 365 6.74 2.82 15.71
C GLY A 365 6.89 3.88 14.62
N GLY A 366 7.76 4.88 14.84
CA GLY A 366 8.12 5.87 13.81
C GLY A 366 8.76 5.24 12.56
N LEU A 367 9.60 4.22 12.73
CA LEU A 367 10.15 3.44 11.61
C LEU A 367 9.05 2.62 10.92
N LEU A 368 8.17 1.95 11.67
CA LEU A 368 7.09 1.14 11.11
C LEU A 368 6.17 1.95 10.20
N VAL A 369 5.74 3.13 10.64
CA VAL A 369 4.85 3.97 9.82
C VAL A 369 5.56 4.60 8.62
N HIS A 370 6.88 4.76 8.68
CA HIS A 370 7.70 5.16 7.53
C HIS A 370 7.64 4.08 6.45
N GLU A 371 7.99 2.84 6.80
CA GLU A 371 7.94 1.72 5.86
C GLU A 371 6.50 1.43 5.36
N GLN A 372 5.50 1.52 6.24
CA GLN A 372 4.10 1.34 5.86
C GLN A 372 3.63 2.42 4.87
N MET A 373 4.21 3.63 4.92
CA MET A 373 3.91 4.68 3.94
C MET A 373 4.34 4.25 2.52
N HIS A 374 5.47 3.56 2.38
CA HIS A 374 5.91 3.02 1.09
C HIS A 374 4.98 1.93 0.56
N ALA A 375 4.47 1.06 1.43
CA ALA A 375 3.44 0.08 1.04
C ALA A 375 2.13 0.77 0.58
N LEU A 376 1.73 1.86 1.26
CA LEU A 376 0.57 2.67 0.85
C LEU A 376 0.79 3.38 -0.48
N GLN A 377 1.99 3.88 -0.76
CA GLN A 377 2.33 4.52 -2.04
C GLN A 377 2.12 3.59 -3.23
N ARG A 378 2.42 2.29 -3.07
CA ARG A 378 2.16 1.28 -4.10
C ARG A 378 0.69 0.87 -4.18
N SER A 379 0.00 0.90 -3.05
CA SER A 379 -1.41 0.50 -2.96
C SER A 379 -2.37 1.57 -3.48
N PHE A 380 -1.98 2.85 -3.38
CA PHE A 380 -2.80 4.01 -3.76
C PHE A 380 -1.99 5.11 -4.48
N PRO A 381 -1.30 4.78 -5.59
CA PRO A 381 -0.39 5.70 -6.28
C PRO A 381 -1.02 7.04 -6.65
N SER A 382 -2.31 7.12 -7.01
CA SER A 382 -2.91 8.41 -7.39
C SER A 382 -2.95 9.42 -6.24
N LYS A 383 -3.18 8.98 -5.00
CA LYS A 383 -3.20 9.84 -3.81
C LYS A 383 -1.85 10.53 -3.62
N PHE A 384 -0.76 9.81 -3.87
CA PHE A 384 0.60 10.33 -3.74
C PHE A 384 1.03 11.14 -4.97
N VAL A 385 0.58 10.78 -6.18
CA VAL A 385 0.74 11.65 -7.35
C VAL A 385 0.06 13.01 -7.10
N GLN A 386 -1.13 13.01 -6.49
CA GLN A 386 -1.83 14.24 -6.11
C GLN A 386 -1.05 15.05 -5.07
N LEU A 387 -0.53 14.40 -4.02
CA LEU A 387 0.37 15.04 -3.05
C LEU A 387 1.55 15.72 -3.77
N ASN A 388 2.25 14.96 -4.59
CA ASN A 388 3.48 15.41 -5.24
C ASN A 388 3.21 16.58 -6.19
N THR A 389 2.15 16.50 -7.00
CA THR A 389 1.87 17.50 -8.04
C THR A 389 1.08 18.71 -7.52
N GLN A 390 0.02 18.51 -6.74
CA GLN A 390 -0.91 19.57 -6.37
C GLN A 390 -0.52 20.29 -5.07
N HIS A 391 0.16 19.61 -4.15
CA HIS A 391 0.56 20.17 -2.87
C HIS A 391 2.04 20.58 -2.83
N TRP A 392 2.90 19.82 -3.50
CA TRP A 392 4.36 20.02 -3.47
C TRP A 392 4.99 20.46 -4.80
N ASP A 393 4.18 20.64 -5.85
CA ASP A 393 4.61 21.21 -7.14
C ASP A 393 5.72 20.43 -7.86
N PHE A 394 5.83 19.12 -7.62
CA PHE A 394 6.70 18.26 -8.42
C PHE A 394 6.12 18.04 -9.81
N GLN A 395 7.00 17.98 -10.80
CA GLN A 395 6.64 17.61 -12.17
C GLN A 395 6.99 16.15 -12.42
N LYS A 396 6.01 15.34 -12.85
CA LYS A 396 6.25 13.98 -13.31
C LYS A 396 6.73 13.98 -14.76
N ALA A 397 7.83 13.31 -15.06
CA ALA A 397 8.43 13.25 -16.38
C ALA A 397 9.21 11.95 -16.61
N ILE A 398 9.28 11.53 -17.88
CA ILE A 398 10.22 10.50 -18.32
C ILE A 398 11.47 11.22 -18.82
N ILE A 399 12.62 10.91 -18.23
CA ILE A 399 13.92 11.47 -18.62
C ILE A 399 14.76 10.33 -19.20
N GLU A 400 15.25 10.50 -20.42
CA GLU A 400 16.29 9.60 -20.95
C GLU A 400 17.56 9.76 -20.12
N SER A 401 17.97 8.66 -19.48
CA SER A 401 19.12 8.69 -18.59
C SER A 401 20.41 8.61 -19.39
N ASP A 402 21.39 9.45 -19.01
CA ASP A 402 22.76 9.32 -19.48
C ASP A 402 23.38 7.98 -19.02
N GLU A 403 24.34 7.45 -19.79
CA GLU A 403 25.07 6.21 -19.47
C GLU A 403 25.78 6.32 -18.11
N TYR A 404 26.37 7.47 -17.81
CA TYR A 404 27.01 7.75 -16.51
C TYR A 404 26.02 7.56 -15.35
N ILE A 405 24.80 8.08 -15.49
CA ILE A 405 23.76 7.96 -14.46
C ILE A 405 23.31 6.50 -14.36
N THR A 406 23.08 5.86 -15.50
CA THR A 406 22.60 4.47 -15.57
C THR A 406 23.59 3.51 -14.89
N LEU A 407 24.89 3.65 -15.13
CA LEU A 407 25.91 2.78 -14.56
C LEU A 407 26.13 2.98 -13.05
N ASN A 408 25.90 4.21 -12.57
CA ASN A 408 26.27 4.61 -11.22
C ASN A 408 25.08 4.79 -10.28
N GLN A 409 23.83 4.71 -10.78
CA GLN A 409 22.66 4.87 -9.93
C GLN A 409 22.56 3.79 -8.85
N VAL A 410 21.93 4.17 -7.74
CA VAL A 410 21.40 3.26 -6.75
C VAL A 410 19.87 3.31 -6.86
N SER A 411 19.25 2.20 -7.19
CA SER A 411 17.81 2.06 -7.21
C SER A 411 17.31 1.97 -5.78
N ASN A 412 16.58 3.00 -5.36
CA ASN A 412 15.90 2.98 -4.08
C ASN A 412 14.78 1.91 -4.14
N PRO A 413 14.80 0.88 -3.28
CA PRO A 413 13.76 -0.14 -3.26
C PRO A 413 12.36 0.41 -2.97
N ASP A 414 12.25 1.55 -2.29
CA ASP A 414 11.02 2.24 -1.88
C ASP A 414 10.55 3.30 -2.87
N ALA A 415 11.40 3.65 -3.84
CA ALA A 415 11.13 4.59 -4.92
C ALA A 415 11.93 4.25 -6.19
N PRO A 416 11.66 3.11 -6.86
CA PRO A 416 12.52 2.62 -7.94
C PRO A 416 12.37 3.38 -9.28
N SER A 417 11.42 4.30 -9.38
CA SER A 417 11.18 5.10 -10.58
C SER A 417 11.65 6.54 -10.38
N ALA A 418 12.68 6.95 -11.12
CA ALA A 418 13.23 8.29 -11.06
C ALA A 418 12.46 9.28 -11.96
N GLU A 419 11.19 9.51 -11.67
CA GLU A 419 10.24 10.23 -12.54
C GLU A 419 9.88 11.65 -12.07
N TRP A 420 10.40 12.10 -10.93
CA TRP A 420 10.01 13.37 -10.33
C TRP A 420 11.08 14.44 -10.51
N LEU A 421 10.62 15.60 -10.95
CA LEU A 421 11.42 16.79 -11.19
C LEU A 421 10.99 17.91 -10.25
N VAL A 422 11.96 18.65 -9.73
CA VAL A 422 11.73 19.86 -8.93
C VAL A 422 11.79 21.08 -9.88
N PRO A 423 10.73 21.86 -10.04
CA PRO A 423 10.76 23.05 -10.89
C PRO A 423 11.81 24.06 -10.41
N LYS A 424 12.56 24.65 -11.35
CA LYS A 424 13.52 25.69 -11.02
C LYS A 424 12.78 27.01 -10.81
N PRO A 425 12.97 27.68 -9.66
CA PRO A 425 12.36 28.97 -9.40
C PRO A 425 12.67 29.98 -10.52
N GLN A 426 11.64 30.72 -10.94
CA GLN A 426 11.72 31.76 -11.98
C GLN A 426 12.18 31.28 -13.37
N GLN A 427 12.29 29.97 -13.64
CA GLN A 427 12.67 29.41 -14.95
C GLN A 427 11.72 28.28 -15.35
N PRO A 428 10.58 28.59 -16.01
CA PRO A 428 9.49 27.63 -16.23
C PRO A 428 9.85 26.40 -17.08
N SER A 429 10.93 26.46 -17.87
CA SER A 429 11.39 25.37 -18.73
C SER A 429 12.61 24.62 -18.18
N GLU A 430 13.07 24.96 -16.97
CA GLU A 430 14.18 24.29 -16.30
C GLU A 430 13.72 23.60 -15.01
N PHE A 431 14.29 22.43 -14.76
CA PHE A 431 13.97 21.58 -13.64
C PHE A 431 15.25 20.97 -13.05
N TYR A 432 15.14 20.46 -11.84
CA TYR A 432 16.18 19.70 -11.17
C TYR A 432 15.74 18.25 -11.00
N TRP A 433 16.65 17.33 -11.30
CA TRP A 433 16.45 15.89 -11.14
C TRP A 433 17.47 15.37 -10.14
N VAL A 434 16.99 15.02 -8.94
CA VAL A 434 17.84 14.54 -7.84
C VAL A 434 18.04 13.04 -7.99
N ARG A 435 19.29 12.58 -7.93
CA ARG A 435 19.65 11.16 -8.04
C ARG A 435 20.70 10.77 -7.01
N THR A 436 20.50 9.65 -6.34
CA THR A 436 21.53 9.00 -5.53
C THR A 436 22.38 8.07 -6.41
N LEU A 437 23.68 8.34 -6.46
CA LEU A 437 24.67 7.58 -7.23
C LEU A 437 25.76 6.98 -6.32
N LEU A 438 26.49 6.00 -6.83
CA LEU A 438 27.68 5.41 -6.23
C LEU A 438 28.91 6.28 -6.55
N LYS A 439 29.65 6.70 -5.51
CA LYS A 439 30.87 7.51 -5.65
C LYS A 439 31.84 6.92 -6.67
N GLU A 440 32.36 7.74 -7.57
CA GLU A 440 33.36 7.32 -8.56
C GLU A 440 34.67 6.87 -7.90
N GLY A 441 35.48 6.10 -8.63
CA GLY A 441 36.79 5.64 -8.17
C GLY A 441 36.77 4.60 -7.04
N VAL A 442 35.59 4.25 -6.51
CA VAL A 442 35.42 3.17 -5.53
C VAL A 442 35.11 1.87 -6.27
N ASP A 443 36.04 0.91 -6.17
CA ASP A 443 35.92 -0.38 -6.84
C ASP A 443 34.71 -1.19 -6.35
N LEU A 444 34.60 -1.41 -5.03
CA LEU A 444 33.43 -2.05 -4.41
C LEU A 444 32.77 -1.08 -3.41
N PRO A 445 31.77 -0.29 -3.85
CA PRO A 445 31.09 0.66 -2.97
C PRO A 445 30.41 -0.02 -1.79
N LYS A 446 30.33 0.68 -0.66
CA LYS A 446 29.58 0.26 0.53
C LYS A 446 28.26 1.02 0.62
N MET A 447 27.17 0.27 0.79
CA MET A 447 25.82 0.81 0.99
C MET A 447 25.79 1.92 2.05
N GLY A 448 25.14 3.05 1.73
CA GLY A 448 25.01 4.22 2.59
C GLY A 448 26.29 5.07 2.77
N LYS A 449 27.47 4.45 2.79
CA LYS A 449 28.75 5.17 2.97
C LYS A 449 29.24 5.80 1.68
N ASP A 450 29.14 5.05 0.58
CA ASP A 450 29.70 5.43 -0.72
C ASP A 450 28.62 5.92 -1.69
N PHE A 451 27.54 6.48 -1.15
CA PHE A 451 26.52 7.19 -1.90
C PHE A 451 26.88 8.67 -2.04
N THR A 452 26.44 9.26 -3.14
CA THR A 452 26.49 10.70 -3.39
C THR A 452 25.19 11.11 -4.06
N ASP A 453 24.53 12.12 -3.51
CA ASP A 453 23.39 12.74 -4.18
C ASP A 453 23.92 13.75 -5.19
N GLN A 454 23.43 13.67 -6.42
CA GLN A 454 23.76 14.59 -7.51
C GLN A 454 22.47 15.14 -8.12
N ILE A 455 22.51 16.42 -8.51
CA ILE A 455 21.34 17.12 -9.02
C ILE A 455 21.59 17.55 -10.45
N PHE A 456 20.91 16.91 -11.38
CA PHE A 456 21.03 17.19 -12.80
C PHE A 456 20.04 18.28 -13.20
N THR A 457 20.48 19.25 -14.00
CA THR A 457 19.55 20.20 -14.62
C THR A 457 18.87 19.54 -15.82
N VAL A 458 17.55 19.63 -15.86
CA VAL A 458 16.70 19.13 -16.94
C VAL A 458 16.02 20.30 -17.62
N ILE A 459 15.89 20.24 -18.94
CA ILE A 459 15.21 21.26 -19.76
C ILE A 459 14.06 20.64 -20.52
N LEU A 460 12.96 21.39 -20.63
CA LEU A 460 11.84 21.06 -21.50
C LEU A 460 12.07 21.72 -22.87
N LYS A 461 12.29 20.90 -23.91
CA LYS A 461 12.42 21.33 -25.31
C LYS A 461 11.56 20.43 -26.20
N GLU A 462 10.76 21.03 -27.08
CA GLU A 462 9.91 20.27 -28.03
C GLU A 462 9.07 19.18 -27.33
N GLU A 463 8.48 19.53 -26.19
CA GLU A 463 7.67 18.62 -25.35
C GLU A 463 8.43 17.41 -24.77
N LYS A 464 9.77 17.43 -24.82
CA LYS A 464 10.63 16.40 -24.24
C LYS A 464 11.52 16.95 -23.14
N TYR A 465 11.64 16.17 -22.07
CA TYR A 465 12.55 16.45 -20.96
C TYR A 465 13.92 15.85 -21.28
N GLN A 466 14.96 16.70 -21.26
CA GLN A 466 16.33 16.31 -21.62
C GLN A 466 17.32 16.84 -20.59
N LEU A 467 18.37 16.07 -20.33
CA LEU A 467 19.49 16.51 -19.48
C LEU A 467 20.20 17.70 -20.14
N LYS A 468 20.38 18.78 -19.38
CA LYS A 468 21.08 19.97 -19.84
C LYS A 468 22.58 19.74 -19.79
N ARG A 469 23.26 20.15 -20.86
CA ARG A 469 24.71 20.10 -21.00
C ARG A 469 25.30 21.50 -21.13
N ASP A 470 26.55 21.65 -20.68
CA ASP A 470 27.33 22.86 -20.86
C ASP A 470 27.99 22.93 -22.26
N TYR A 471 28.87 23.93 -22.47
CA TYR A 471 29.57 24.14 -23.74
C TYR A 471 30.58 23.03 -24.08
N ASP A 472 31.07 22.31 -23.07
CA ASP A 472 32.01 21.18 -23.22
C ASP A 472 31.27 19.84 -23.31
N ASN A 473 29.94 19.89 -23.51
CA ASN A 473 29.04 18.73 -23.61
C ASN A 473 28.98 17.88 -22.33
N GLN A 474 29.36 18.44 -21.18
CA GLN A 474 29.26 17.79 -19.87
C GLN A 474 27.89 18.04 -19.25
N LEU A 475 27.41 17.10 -18.43
CA LEU A 475 26.15 17.27 -17.70
C LEU A 475 26.28 18.42 -16.70
N ILE A 476 25.25 19.27 -16.63
CA ILE A 476 25.19 20.31 -15.59
C ILE A 476 24.73 19.65 -14.28
N ILE A 477 25.66 19.56 -13.33
CA ILE A 477 25.48 18.93 -12.01
C ILE A 477 25.55 19.99 -10.91
N ASN A 478 24.63 19.94 -9.96
CA ASN A 478 24.55 20.80 -8.79
C ASN A 478 24.58 19.96 -7.50
N SER A 479 24.88 20.59 -6.36
CA SER A 479 24.73 19.97 -5.04
C SER A 479 23.35 20.27 -4.45
N ILE A 480 22.85 19.38 -3.60
CA ILE A 480 21.63 19.64 -2.80
C ILE A 480 21.78 20.84 -1.88
N ASP A 481 23.01 21.13 -1.44
CA ASP A 481 23.32 22.30 -0.64
C ASP A 481 23.13 23.62 -1.41
N ASP A 482 23.20 23.58 -2.74
CA ASP A 482 22.96 24.73 -3.61
C ASP A 482 21.46 25.01 -3.82
N LEU A 483 20.59 24.03 -3.50
CA LEU A 483 19.14 24.10 -3.65
C LEU A 483 18.44 24.42 -2.32
N THR A 484 18.87 25.50 -1.66
CA THR A 484 18.30 25.92 -0.36
C THR A 484 16.78 26.11 -0.40
N PHE A 485 16.25 26.68 -1.49
CA PHE A 485 14.79 26.86 -1.67
C PHE A 485 14.01 25.54 -1.59
N TYR A 486 14.64 24.41 -1.95
CA TYR A 486 14.03 23.09 -1.93
C TYR A 486 14.33 22.38 -0.61
N ARG A 487 15.60 22.32 -0.21
CA ARG A 487 16.03 21.67 1.04
C ARG A 487 15.31 22.25 2.26
N ASP A 488 15.17 23.57 2.32
CA ASP A 488 14.60 24.28 3.47
C ASP A 488 13.06 24.37 3.36
N SER A 489 12.45 23.82 2.32
CA SER A 489 10.98 23.81 2.14
C SER A 489 10.29 22.71 2.96
N TYR A 490 11.05 21.74 3.48
CA TYR A 490 10.56 20.64 4.32
C TYR A 490 11.24 20.65 5.69
N PRO A 491 10.55 20.23 6.77
CA PRO A 491 11.13 20.12 8.10
C PRO A 491 12.03 18.87 8.26
N VAL A 492 12.04 17.97 7.27
CA VAL A 492 12.88 16.77 7.26
C VAL A 492 14.12 17.00 6.41
N THR A 493 15.26 16.50 6.89
CA THR A 493 16.58 16.67 6.23
C THR A 493 17.09 15.39 5.56
N ARG A 494 16.36 14.28 5.71
CA ARG A 494 16.68 12.97 5.12
C ARG A 494 15.63 12.61 4.08
N GLY A 495 16.02 11.82 3.09
CA GLY A 495 15.10 11.33 2.05
C GLY A 495 14.55 12.43 1.15
N ILE A 496 15.31 13.53 0.95
CA ILE A 496 14.89 14.64 0.08
C ILE A 496 15.23 14.39 -1.41
N ASP A 497 15.70 13.19 -1.73
CA ASP A 497 16.01 12.73 -3.08
C ASP A 497 14.76 12.33 -3.88
N HIS A 498 13.66 11.99 -3.21
CA HIS A 498 12.42 11.57 -3.88
C HIS A 498 11.18 11.95 -3.07
N PRO A 499 10.07 12.44 -3.67
CA PRO A 499 8.90 12.88 -2.92
C PRO A 499 8.25 11.77 -2.07
N ASN A 500 8.29 10.51 -2.54
CA ASN A 500 7.84 9.36 -1.75
C ASN A 500 8.63 9.21 -0.43
N GLU A 501 9.95 9.36 -0.46
CA GLU A 501 10.81 9.36 0.74
C GLU A 501 10.47 10.52 1.67
N ILE A 502 10.31 11.73 1.10
CA ILE A 502 9.90 12.92 1.86
C ILE A 502 8.60 12.62 2.61
N SER A 503 7.58 12.09 1.94
CA SER A 503 6.29 11.79 2.59
C SER A 503 6.39 10.73 3.68
N ALA A 504 7.27 9.73 3.54
CA ALA A 504 7.49 8.70 4.55
C ALA A 504 8.20 9.28 5.79
N TYR A 505 9.25 10.11 5.61
CA TYR A 505 9.90 10.81 6.72
C TYR A 505 9.00 11.84 7.40
N MET A 506 8.23 12.60 6.62
CA MET A 506 7.25 13.56 7.12
C MET A 506 6.19 12.86 7.98
N PHE A 507 5.66 11.73 7.51
CA PHE A 507 4.68 10.97 8.29
C PHE A 507 5.29 10.36 9.56
N SER A 508 6.54 9.86 9.49
CA SER A 508 7.27 9.41 10.68
C SER A 508 7.39 10.51 11.74
N LYS A 509 7.68 11.76 11.33
CA LYS A 509 7.67 12.92 12.21
C LYS A 509 6.27 13.16 12.80
N VAL A 510 5.24 13.22 11.96
CA VAL A 510 3.84 13.43 12.39
C VAL A 510 3.43 12.37 13.43
N PHE A 511 3.78 11.10 13.20
CA PHE A 511 3.51 10.03 14.15
C PHE A 511 4.25 10.20 15.47
N ARG A 512 5.54 10.58 15.45
CA ARG A 512 6.30 10.88 16.66
C ARG A 512 5.69 12.02 17.48
N ASP A 513 5.21 13.06 16.79
CA ASP A 513 4.51 14.17 17.43
C ASP A 513 3.20 13.71 18.10
N MET A 514 2.46 12.76 17.50
CA MET A 514 1.31 12.11 18.14
C MET A 514 1.68 11.37 19.42
N VAL A 515 2.78 10.60 19.39
CA VAL A 515 3.27 9.85 20.57
C VAL A 515 3.64 10.81 21.69
N SER A 516 4.38 11.87 21.37
CA SER A 516 4.82 12.88 22.32
C SER A 516 3.72 13.85 22.77
N LYS A 517 2.54 13.80 22.12
CA LYS A 517 1.43 14.77 22.30
C LYS A 517 1.90 16.21 22.10
N THR A 518 2.94 16.41 21.31
CA THR A 518 3.45 17.71 20.92
C THR A 518 2.65 18.18 19.71
N LYS A 519 2.16 19.41 19.77
CA LYS A 519 1.53 20.09 18.63
C LYS A 519 2.34 21.32 18.31
N ASP A 520 3.53 21.10 17.74
CA ASP A 520 4.21 22.20 17.09
C ASP A 520 3.34 22.64 15.92
N LYS A 521 3.07 23.93 15.84
CA LYS A 521 2.31 24.45 14.71
C LYS A 521 3.18 24.31 13.47
N PRO A 522 2.70 23.69 12.39
CA PRO A 522 3.48 23.58 11.18
C PRO A 522 3.77 24.99 10.65
N GLU A 523 5.05 25.28 10.43
CA GLU A 523 5.50 26.62 10.03
C GLU A 523 5.79 26.69 8.52
N LEU A 524 6.16 25.56 7.92
CA LEU A 524 6.51 25.47 6.51
C LEU A 524 5.29 25.15 5.64
N LYS A 525 5.21 25.80 4.46
CA LYS A 525 4.11 25.60 3.50
C LYS A 525 3.91 24.11 3.17
N ASN A 526 4.96 23.37 2.86
CA ASN A 526 4.85 21.97 2.47
C ASN A 526 4.41 21.06 3.62
N GLU A 527 4.75 21.42 4.87
CA GLU A 527 4.29 20.73 6.07
C GLU A 527 2.79 20.98 6.32
N ILE A 528 2.34 22.24 6.17
CA ILE A 528 0.92 22.60 6.24
C ILE A 528 0.11 21.83 5.19
N GLU A 529 0.58 21.81 3.94
CA GLU A 529 -0.10 21.11 2.85
C GLU A 529 -0.11 19.58 3.04
N PHE A 530 0.99 19.02 3.56
CA PHE A 530 1.05 17.59 3.89
C PHE A 530 0.04 17.20 4.99
N ASN A 531 -0.07 18.00 6.05
CA ASN A 531 -1.03 17.75 7.12
C ASN A 531 -2.48 17.84 6.62
N LYS A 532 -2.80 18.82 5.76
CA LYS A 532 -4.12 18.89 5.08
C LYS A 532 -4.39 17.66 4.23
N TRP A 533 -3.39 17.20 3.49
CA TRP A 533 -3.51 16.00 2.67
C TRP A 533 -3.74 14.75 3.52
N ILE A 534 -3.04 14.58 4.66
CA ILE A 534 -3.32 13.50 5.62
C ILE A 534 -4.77 13.56 6.09
N GLU A 535 -5.24 14.74 6.53
CA GLU A 535 -6.62 14.91 6.99
C GLU A 535 -7.65 14.57 5.91
N LEU A 536 -7.35 14.83 4.63
CA LEU A 536 -8.26 14.54 3.53
C LEU A 536 -8.24 13.07 3.10
N GLU A 537 -7.04 12.53 2.89
CA GLU A 537 -6.83 11.27 2.18
C GLU A 537 -6.64 10.06 3.11
N MET A 538 -6.15 10.28 4.33
CA MET A 538 -5.89 9.21 5.31
C MET A 538 -7.05 9.00 6.28
N SER A 539 -7.97 9.97 6.40
CA SER A 539 -9.04 9.95 7.39
C SER A 539 -10.31 9.22 6.98
N LYS A 540 -10.56 9.10 5.68
CA LYS A 540 -11.76 8.48 5.16
C LYS A 540 -11.57 6.97 4.98
N PRO A 541 -12.54 6.13 5.35
CA PRO A 541 -12.60 4.77 4.83
C PRO A 541 -12.67 4.83 3.30
N LEU A 542 -11.94 3.95 2.61
CA LEU A 542 -11.92 3.88 1.14
C LEU A 542 -13.35 3.72 0.57
N ASN A 543 -13.87 4.76 -0.07
CA ASN A 543 -15.03 4.67 -0.97
C ASN A 543 -14.48 4.47 -2.38
N ILE A 544 -14.41 3.21 -2.84
CA ILE A 544 -14.04 2.88 -4.22
C ILE A 544 -15.33 2.69 -5.00
N GLY A 545 -15.97 3.80 -5.37
CA GLY A 545 -17.09 3.81 -6.29
C GLY A 545 -16.86 4.87 -7.34
N LEU A 546 -16.77 4.47 -8.61
CA LEU A 546 -17.05 5.37 -9.72
C LEU A 546 -18.57 5.32 -9.90
N ASP A 547 -19.26 6.40 -9.56
CA ASP A 547 -20.70 6.55 -9.86
C ASP A 547 -20.94 6.68 -11.38
#